data_AF-A0A3M9ZNX8-F1
#
_entry.id   AF-A0A3M9ZNX8-F1
#
_cell.length_a   1.000
_cell.length_b   1.000
_cell.length_c   1.000
_cell.angle_alpha   90.00
_cell.angle_beta   90.00
_cell.angle_gamma   90.00
#
_symmetry.space_group_name_H-M   'P 1'
#
loop_
_entity.id
_entity.type
_entity.pdbx_description
1 polymer ?
#
loop_
_entity_poly.entity_id
_entity_poly.type
_entity_poly.pdbx_seq_one_letter_code
_entity_poly.pdbx_strand_id
1 'polypeptide(L)'
;MPDPSQSQEARLILDSIREERVGTLARLVGYLEENGVVEGRPKTFEERHVMQKYTYLANAFGEPPHYEFDFLENGAYSASLALDLYAEGRDGVGVTPFRNNADAGSVFVQMVQGRGKRTLQAMTFAMRDIREGVERDEFVDTMHRERSLYERRLLEWAFDRVSESIGRLGAEDG
;
A
#
# COMPACT_ATOMS: atom_id res chain seq x y z
N MET A 1 22.89 12.62 -32.21
CA MET A 1 21.75 11.68 -32.30
C MET A 1 21.95 10.64 -31.21
N PRO A 2 20.94 10.34 -30.38
CA PRO A 2 21.06 9.30 -29.37
C PRO A 2 21.33 7.95 -30.05
N ASP A 3 22.18 7.14 -29.44
CA ASP A 3 22.57 5.82 -29.94
C ASP A 3 21.34 4.88 -29.86
N PRO A 4 20.92 4.25 -30.96
CA PRO A 4 19.79 3.31 -30.95
C PRO A 4 20.01 2.11 -30.01
N SER A 5 21.26 1.73 -29.71
CA SER A 5 21.57 0.66 -28.75
C SER A 5 21.24 1.06 -27.30
N GLN A 6 21.55 2.31 -26.92
CA GLN A 6 21.20 2.87 -25.61
C GLN A 6 19.68 2.98 -25.42
N SER A 7 18.94 3.22 -26.51
CA SER A 7 17.47 3.27 -26.48
C SER A 7 16.82 1.90 -26.31
N GLN A 8 17.48 0.83 -26.75
CA GLN A 8 17.00 -0.54 -26.60
C GLN A 8 17.31 -1.09 -25.21
N GLU A 9 18.50 -0.85 -24.68
CA GLU A 9 18.91 -1.25 -23.33
C GLU A 9 18.03 -0.57 -22.26
N ALA A 10 17.77 0.73 -22.40
CA ALA A 10 16.88 1.46 -21.50
C ALA A 10 15.45 0.89 -21.50
N ARG A 11 14.93 0.45 -22.65
CA ARG A 11 13.60 -0.19 -22.74
C ARG A 11 13.57 -1.52 -21.99
N LEU A 12 14.58 -2.36 -22.18
CA LEU A 12 14.68 -3.66 -21.50
C LEU A 12 14.73 -3.51 -19.97
N ILE A 13 15.46 -2.51 -19.47
CA ILE A 13 15.52 -2.20 -18.03
C ILE A 13 14.14 -1.77 -17.53
N LEU A 14 13.47 -0.84 -18.22
CA LEU A 14 12.14 -0.35 -17.84
C LEU A 14 11.08 -1.45 -17.87
N ASP A 15 11.14 -2.34 -18.86
CA ASP A 15 10.25 -3.49 -18.94
C ASP A 15 10.50 -4.45 -17.77
N SER A 16 11.75 -4.77 -17.46
CA SER A 16 12.09 -5.63 -16.32
C SER A 16 11.60 -5.07 -14.98
N ILE A 17 11.76 -3.76 -14.74
CA ILE A 17 11.26 -3.09 -13.53
C ILE A 17 9.74 -3.19 -13.46
N ARG A 18 9.06 -2.95 -14.59
CA ARG A 18 7.60 -3.08 -14.65
C ARG A 18 7.16 -4.51 -14.36
N GLU A 19 7.83 -5.51 -14.91
CA GLU A 19 7.46 -6.91 -14.71
C GLU A 19 7.60 -7.36 -13.27
N GLU A 20 8.69 -6.96 -12.60
CA GLU A 20 8.90 -7.22 -11.17
C GLU A 20 7.80 -6.57 -10.33
N ARG A 21 7.53 -5.29 -10.59
CA ARG A 21 6.48 -4.52 -9.93
C ARG A 21 5.09 -5.14 -10.08
N VAL A 22 4.71 -5.52 -11.30
CA VAL A 22 3.41 -6.17 -11.56
C VAL A 22 3.38 -7.55 -10.91
N GLY A 23 4.50 -8.29 -10.92
CA GLY A 23 4.63 -9.57 -10.22
C GLY A 23 4.43 -9.44 -8.71
N THR A 24 5.04 -8.44 -8.08
CA THR A 24 4.87 -8.15 -6.64
C THR A 24 3.43 -7.74 -6.32
N LEU A 25 2.81 -6.91 -7.16
CA LEU A 25 1.39 -6.56 -7.02
C LEU A 25 0.50 -7.80 -7.10
N ALA A 26 0.71 -8.68 -8.07
CA ALA A 26 -0.09 -9.89 -8.24
C ALA A 26 0.01 -10.82 -7.01
N ARG A 27 1.22 -10.94 -6.43
CA ARG A 27 1.44 -11.67 -5.16
C ARG A 27 0.72 -11.02 -3.98
N LEU A 28 0.70 -9.69 -3.90
CA LEU A 28 -0.06 -8.98 -2.86
C LEU A 28 -1.57 -9.24 -3.00
N VAL A 29 -2.11 -9.16 -4.22
CA VAL A 29 -3.54 -9.45 -4.46
C VAL A 29 -3.86 -10.89 -4.08
N GLY A 30 -3.05 -11.86 -4.49
CA GLY A 30 -3.23 -13.27 -4.12
C GLY A 30 -3.17 -13.47 -2.60
N TYR A 31 -2.22 -12.85 -1.92
CA TYR A 31 -2.10 -12.94 -0.46
C TYR A 31 -3.33 -12.35 0.27
N LEU A 32 -3.86 -11.21 -0.22
CA LEU A 32 -5.08 -10.62 0.33
C LEU A 32 -6.30 -11.51 0.10
N GLU A 33 -6.39 -12.19 -1.04
CA GLU A 33 -7.45 -13.14 -1.37
C GLU A 33 -7.39 -14.39 -0.47
N GLU A 34 -6.21 -15.01 -0.35
CA GLU A 34 -5.99 -16.18 0.50
C GLU A 34 -6.33 -15.94 1.97
N ASN A 35 -6.16 -14.70 2.44
CA ASN A 35 -6.48 -14.29 3.82
C ASN A 35 -7.90 -13.71 3.97
N GLY A 36 -8.73 -13.75 2.93
CA GLY A 36 -10.12 -13.29 2.97
C GLY A 36 -10.26 -11.77 3.20
N VAL A 37 -9.26 -10.98 2.81
CA VAL A 37 -9.31 -9.51 2.84
C VAL A 37 -10.01 -8.95 1.60
N VAL A 38 -9.87 -9.63 0.45
CA VAL A 38 -10.55 -9.30 -0.81
C VAL A 38 -11.11 -10.54 -1.46
N GLU A 39 -12.13 -10.37 -2.30
CA GLU A 39 -12.74 -11.45 -3.10
C GLU A 39 -12.11 -11.49 -4.49
N GLY A 40 -10.83 -11.83 -4.53
CA GLY A 40 -10.03 -11.92 -5.74
C GLY A 40 -9.64 -10.58 -6.36
N ARG A 41 -9.38 -10.60 -7.66
CA ARG A 41 -8.84 -9.45 -8.39
C ARG A 41 -9.84 -8.29 -8.45
N PRO A 42 -9.42 -7.03 -8.18
CA PRO A 42 -10.32 -5.88 -8.24
C PRO A 42 -10.84 -5.62 -9.67
N LYS A 43 -12.16 -5.58 -9.84
CA LYS A 43 -12.85 -5.42 -11.13
C LYS A 43 -13.45 -4.03 -11.31
N THR A 44 -13.89 -3.42 -10.22
CA THR A 44 -14.50 -2.09 -10.23
C THR A 44 -13.47 -0.99 -9.97
N PHE A 45 -13.84 0.25 -10.30
CA PHE A 45 -13.04 1.42 -9.93
C PHE A 45 -12.82 1.50 -8.41
N GLU A 46 -13.85 1.20 -7.63
CA GLU A 46 -13.79 1.29 -6.17
C GLU A 46 -12.85 0.24 -5.56
N GLU A 47 -12.94 -1.01 -5.99
CA GLU A 47 -12.03 -2.07 -5.53
C GLU A 47 -10.58 -1.76 -5.90
N ARG A 48 -10.32 -1.24 -7.11
CA ARG A 48 -8.98 -0.78 -7.52
C ARG A 48 -8.50 0.38 -6.65
N HIS A 49 -9.40 1.31 -6.32
CA HIS A 49 -9.07 2.43 -5.44
C HIS A 49 -8.78 1.98 -3.99
N VAL A 50 -9.45 0.95 -3.50
CA VAL A 50 -9.13 0.31 -2.22
C VAL A 50 -7.78 -0.42 -2.29
N MET A 51 -7.51 -1.11 -3.40
CA MET A 51 -6.23 -1.81 -3.62
C MET A 51 -5.02 -0.86 -3.60
N GLN A 52 -5.19 0.39 -4.04
CA GLN A 52 -4.18 1.44 -3.87
C GLN A 52 -3.78 1.63 -2.40
N LYS A 53 -4.76 1.54 -1.48
CA LYS A 53 -4.52 1.76 -0.06
C LYS A 53 -3.85 0.55 0.58
N TYR A 54 -4.30 -0.65 0.22
CA TYR A 54 -3.61 -1.88 0.62
C TYR A 54 -2.16 -1.88 0.15
N THR A 55 -1.91 -1.48 -1.10
CA THR A 55 -0.55 -1.47 -1.66
C THR A 55 0.35 -0.44 -0.97
N TYR A 56 -0.15 0.77 -0.71
CA TYR A 56 0.61 1.77 0.06
C TYR A 56 0.88 1.30 1.49
N LEU A 57 -0.12 0.74 2.16
CA LEU A 57 0.06 0.23 3.52
C LEU A 57 1.05 -0.94 3.56
N ALA A 58 0.94 -1.90 2.64
CA ALA A 58 1.86 -3.03 2.52
C ALA A 58 3.31 -2.61 2.29
N ASN A 59 3.54 -1.47 1.62
CA ASN A 59 4.87 -0.87 1.42
C ASN A 59 5.58 -0.52 2.75
N ALA A 60 4.86 -0.49 3.87
CA ALA A 60 5.47 -0.33 5.19
C ALA A 60 5.88 -1.62 5.88
N PHE A 61 5.45 -2.77 5.38
CA PHE A 61 5.62 -4.07 6.03
C PHE A 61 6.60 -4.99 5.28
N GLY A 62 7.13 -4.60 4.12
CA GLY A 62 8.04 -5.47 3.37
C GLY A 62 8.43 -4.95 2.01
N GLU A 63 8.85 -5.85 1.12
CA GLU A 63 9.39 -5.54 -0.22
C GLU A 63 8.28 -5.01 -1.15
N PRO A 64 8.23 -3.68 -1.37
CA PRO A 64 7.11 -3.08 -2.04
C PRO A 64 7.23 -3.22 -3.55
N PRO A 65 6.11 -3.16 -4.29
CA PRO A 65 6.13 -3.11 -5.75
C PRO A 65 6.70 -1.78 -6.34
N HIS A 66 7.48 -0.99 -5.59
CA HIS A 66 8.12 0.25 -6.08
C HIS A 66 7.17 1.23 -6.80
N TYR A 67 5.96 1.45 -6.27
CA TYR A 67 5.08 2.50 -6.75
C TYR A 67 5.35 3.81 -6.02
N GLU A 68 5.37 4.91 -6.76
CA GLU A 68 5.33 6.27 -6.22
C GLU A 68 3.88 6.65 -5.91
N PHE A 69 3.65 7.23 -4.74
CA PHE A 69 2.32 7.59 -4.25
C PHE A 69 2.20 9.08 -3.97
N ASP A 70 1.15 9.67 -4.53
CA ASP A 70 0.66 10.99 -4.18
C ASP A 70 -0.45 10.90 -3.12
N PHE A 71 -0.59 11.95 -2.32
CA PHE A 71 -1.60 12.03 -1.27
C PHE A 71 -2.71 13.03 -1.63
N LEU A 72 -3.82 12.49 -2.12
CA LEU A 72 -5.00 13.26 -2.49
C LEU A 72 -5.99 13.37 -1.31
N GLU A 73 -7.18 13.94 -1.55
CA GLU A 73 -8.27 14.02 -0.55
C GLU A 73 -8.65 12.64 0.02
N ASN A 74 -8.49 11.60 -0.79
CA ASN A 74 -8.92 10.23 -0.53
C ASN A 74 -7.75 9.28 -0.22
N GLY A 75 -6.64 9.79 0.31
CA GLY A 75 -5.47 8.99 0.73
C GLY A 75 -4.50 8.67 -0.40
N ALA A 76 -3.61 7.70 -0.16
CA ALA A 76 -2.51 7.36 -1.07
C ALA A 76 -2.99 6.89 -2.47
N TYR A 77 -2.48 7.48 -3.54
CA TYR A 77 -2.81 7.15 -4.92
C TYR A 77 -1.56 7.09 -5.78
N SER A 78 -1.47 6.09 -6.65
CA SER A 78 -0.40 5.93 -7.62
C SER A 78 -0.99 5.70 -9.01
N ALA A 79 -0.62 6.58 -9.95
CA ALA A 79 -1.07 6.48 -11.34
C ALA A 79 -0.52 5.23 -12.03
N SER A 80 0.74 4.86 -11.77
CA SER A 80 1.36 3.65 -12.31
C SER A 80 0.72 2.38 -11.76
N LEU A 81 0.39 2.35 -10.46
CA LEU A 81 -0.40 1.25 -9.88
C LEU A 81 -1.79 1.17 -10.50
N ALA A 82 -2.44 2.31 -10.77
CA ALA A 82 -3.75 2.30 -11.40
C ALA A 82 -3.66 1.63 -12.78
N LEU A 83 -2.70 2.04 -13.62
CA LEU A 83 -2.47 1.43 -14.93
C LEU A 83 -2.21 -0.07 -14.84
N ASP A 84 -1.37 -0.51 -13.91
CA ASP A 84 -1.04 -1.93 -13.74
C ASP A 84 -2.22 -2.75 -13.18
N LEU A 85 -3.11 -2.16 -12.37
CA LEU A 85 -4.36 -2.79 -11.95
C LEU A 85 -5.37 -2.97 -13.10
N TYR A 86 -5.35 -2.06 -14.08
CA TYR A 86 -6.17 -2.16 -15.30
C TYR A 86 -5.61 -3.11 -16.34
N ALA A 87 -4.30 -3.36 -16.36
CA ALA A 87 -3.66 -4.26 -17.32
C ALA A 87 -4.08 -5.72 -17.05
N GLU A 88 -4.86 -6.32 -17.95
CA GLU A 88 -5.30 -7.71 -17.83
C GLU A 88 -4.12 -8.71 -17.84
N GLY A 89 -4.27 -9.85 -17.15
CA GLY A 89 -3.49 -11.04 -17.48
C GLY A 89 -2.19 -11.35 -16.71
N ARG A 90 -2.14 -11.23 -15.38
CA ARG A 90 -1.10 -11.92 -14.59
C ARG A 90 -1.67 -12.54 -13.33
N ASP A 91 -1.78 -13.87 -13.34
CA ASP A 91 -2.02 -14.66 -12.13
C ASP A 91 -0.69 -14.74 -11.38
N GLY A 92 -0.61 -14.07 -10.23
CA GLY A 92 0.56 -14.15 -9.37
C GLY A 92 0.51 -15.44 -8.56
N VAL A 93 1.15 -16.49 -9.04
CA VAL A 93 1.36 -17.71 -8.23
C VAL A 93 2.69 -17.59 -7.50
N GLY A 94 2.69 -17.73 -6.17
CA GLY A 94 3.93 -17.92 -5.40
C GLY A 94 4.04 -17.13 -4.10
N VAL A 95 5.27 -17.19 -3.54
CA VAL A 95 5.72 -16.71 -2.22
C VAL A 95 5.10 -15.37 -1.78
N THR A 96 4.70 -15.28 -0.51
CA THR A 96 4.24 -14.05 0.16
C THR A 96 5.00 -12.79 -0.29
N PRO A 97 4.34 -11.63 -0.48
CA PRO A 97 5.01 -10.38 -0.82
C PRO A 97 5.92 -9.86 0.31
N PHE A 98 5.87 -10.45 1.51
CA PHE A 98 6.62 -10.03 2.70
C PHE A 98 7.87 -10.90 2.95
N ARG A 99 8.68 -11.14 1.90
CA ARG A 99 9.75 -12.16 1.90
C ARG A 99 10.78 -12.02 3.03
N ASN A 100 11.01 -10.81 3.52
CA ASN A 100 12.07 -10.50 4.48
C ASN A 100 11.58 -10.43 5.94
N ASN A 101 10.28 -10.57 6.20
CA ASN A 101 9.73 -10.58 7.56
C ASN A 101 8.52 -11.53 7.61
N ALA A 102 8.71 -12.66 8.31
CA ALA A 102 7.71 -13.73 8.37
C ALA A 102 6.40 -13.26 9.04
N ASP A 103 6.49 -12.38 10.02
CA ASP A 103 5.34 -11.90 10.79
C ASP A 103 4.64 -10.70 10.15
N ALA A 104 5.35 -9.95 9.29
CA ALA A 104 4.83 -8.77 8.61
C ALA A 104 3.53 -9.01 7.84
N GLY A 105 3.40 -10.17 7.18
CA GLY A 105 2.16 -10.51 6.48
C GLY A 105 0.97 -10.63 7.42
N SER A 106 1.15 -11.30 8.57
CA SER A 106 0.09 -11.49 9.56
C SER A 106 -0.31 -10.18 10.23
N VAL A 107 0.67 -9.34 10.57
CA VAL A 107 0.45 -8.01 11.15
C VAL A 107 -0.29 -7.12 10.15
N PHE A 108 0.14 -7.13 8.88
CA PHE A 108 -0.52 -6.39 7.81
C PHE A 108 -1.98 -6.83 7.63
N VAL A 109 -2.27 -8.13 7.57
CA VAL A 109 -3.65 -8.65 7.46
C VAL A 109 -4.49 -8.20 8.65
N GLN A 110 -4.00 -8.36 9.88
CA GLN A 110 -4.72 -7.91 11.08
C GLN A 110 -4.98 -6.39 11.08
N MET A 111 -4.09 -5.63 10.46
CA MET A 111 -4.21 -4.18 10.34
C MET A 111 -5.38 -3.82 9.39
N VAL A 112 -5.48 -4.49 8.23
CA VAL A 112 -6.36 -4.08 7.13
C VAL A 112 -7.65 -4.90 6.96
N GLN A 113 -7.75 -6.08 7.58
CA GLN A 113 -8.90 -6.98 7.41
C GLN A 113 -10.21 -6.38 7.94
N GLY A 114 -11.27 -6.49 7.13
CA GLY A 114 -12.60 -5.99 7.45
C GLY A 114 -12.69 -4.47 7.58
N ARG A 115 -11.71 -3.72 7.08
CA ARG A 115 -11.70 -2.25 7.14
C ARG A 115 -12.39 -1.67 5.93
N GLY A 116 -13.31 -0.73 6.16
CA GLY A 116 -13.95 0.02 5.10
C GLY A 116 -12.98 0.99 4.42
N LYS A 117 -13.33 1.43 3.21
CA LYS A 117 -12.55 2.38 2.40
C LYS A 117 -12.10 3.61 3.18
N ARG A 118 -13.01 4.30 3.89
CA ARG A 118 -12.70 5.52 4.68
C ARG A 118 -11.68 5.24 5.78
N THR A 119 -11.75 4.06 6.41
CA THR A 119 -10.78 3.63 7.43
C THR A 119 -9.40 3.42 6.82
N LEU A 120 -9.32 2.72 5.69
CA LEU A 120 -8.05 2.52 4.97
C LEU A 120 -7.43 3.84 4.50
N GLN A 121 -8.26 4.80 4.08
CA GLN A 121 -7.80 6.14 3.72
C GLN A 121 -7.16 6.85 4.92
N ALA A 122 -7.83 6.88 6.07
CA ALA A 122 -7.29 7.45 7.31
C ALA A 122 -5.95 6.78 7.70
N MET A 123 -5.86 5.45 7.58
CA MET A 123 -4.63 4.71 7.84
C MET A 123 -3.49 5.07 6.88
N THR A 124 -3.77 5.38 5.61
CA THR A 124 -2.72 5.82 4.69
C THR A 124 -2.12 7.16 5.08
N PHE A 125 -2.94 8.11 5.56
CA PHE A 125 -2.45 9.38 6.09
C PHE A 125 -1.65 9.16 7.37
N ALA A 126 -2.17 8.38 8.33
CA ALA A 126 -1.46 8.05 9.55
C ALA A 126 -0.09 7.42 9.26
N MET A 127 -0.03 6.46 8.34
CA MET A 127 1.21 5.81 7.93
C MET A 127 2.23 6.79 7.34
N ARG A 128 1.80 7.75 6.53
CA ARG A 128 2.69 8.81 6.01
C ARG A 128 3.23 9.66 7.16
N ASP A 129 2.35 10.19 7.99
CA ASP A 129 2.70 11.15 9.04
C ASP A 129 3.58 10.49 10.12
N ILE A 130 3.33 9.22 10.47
CA ILE A 130 4.19 8.43 11.37
C ILE A 130 5.61 8.30 10.79
N ARG A 131 5.76 8.05 9.48
CA ARG A 131 7.07 7.98 8.82
C ARG A 131 7.81 9.32 8.79
N GLU A 132 7.06 10.42 8.83
CA GLU A 132 7.59 11.78 8.91
C GLU A 132 7.88 12.21 10.36
N GLY A 133 7.59 11.35 11.34
CA GLY A 133 7.83 11.62 12.77
C GLY A 133 6.77 12.51 13.42
N VAL A 134 5.59 12.62 12.81
CA VAL A 134 4.47 13.39 13.35
C VAL A 134 3.83 12.65 14.52
N GLU A 135 3.62 13.38 15.61
CA GLU A 135 2.97 12.85 16.80
C GLU A 135 1.44 12.72 16.63
N ARG A 136 0.85 11.82 17.42
CA ARG A 136 -0.58 11.49 17.34
C ARG A 136 -1.51 12.70 17.35
N ASP A 137 -1.32 13.60 18.32
CA ASP A 137 -2.24 14.74 18.51
C ASP A 137 -2.09 15.76 17.37
N GLU A 138 -0.86 15.95 16.86
CA GLU A 138 -0.59 16.81 15.71
C GLU A 138 -1.23 16.26 14.43
N PHE A 139 -1.12 14.94 14.19
CA PHE A 139 -1.79 14.26 13.08
C PHE A 139 -3.31 14.49 13.15
N VAL A 140 -3.91 14.23 14.32
CA VAL A 140 -5.35 14.35 14.50
C VAL A 140 -5.83 15.78 14.30
N ASP A 141 -5.14 16.77 14.86
CA ASP A 141 -5.52 18.17 14.76
C ASP A 141 -5.38 18.71 13.34
N THR A 142 -4.30 18.33 12.64
CA THR A 142 -4.07 18.72 11.24
C THR A 142 -5.12 18.10 10.34
N MET A 143 -5.34 16.79 10.44
CA MET A 143 -6.33 16.08 9.63
C MET A 143 -7.75 16.57 9.91
N HIS A 144 -8.10 16.85 11.17
CA HIS A 144 -9.43 17.35 11.50
C HIS A 144 -9.68 18.76 10.96
N ARG A 145 -8.64 19.62 10.97
CA ARG A 145 -8.71 20.99 10.45
C ARG A 145 -8.79 21.03 8.92
N GLU A 146 -7.94 20.27 8.26
CA GLU A 146 -7.81 20.30 6.80
C GLU A 146 -8.84 19.41 6.10
N ARG A 147 -9.33 18.37 6.79
CA ARG A 147 -10.19 17.33 6.23
C ARG A 147 -11.33 17.03 7.19
N SER A 148 -12.22 18.00 7.34
CA SER A 148 -13.42 17.95 8.20
C SER A 148 -14.33 16.73 7.94
N LEU A 149 -14.14 16.05 6.81
CA LEU A 149 -14.77 14.78 6.48
C LEU A 149 -14.31 13.60 7.33
N TYR A 150 -13.30 13.72 8.21
CA TYR A 150 -12.90 12.65 9.13
C TYR A 150 -13.28 12.97 10.57
N GLU A 151 -13.94 12.02 11.21
CA GLU A 151 -14.21 12.08 12.64
C GLU A 151 -12.92 11.91 13.43
N ARG A 152 -12.74 12.72 14.48
CA ARG A 152 -11.54 12.68 15.34
C ARG A 152 -11.23 11.26 15.83
N ARG A 153 -12.25 10.54 16.29
CA ARG A 153 -12.14 9.17 16.78
C ARG A 153 -11.59 8.19 15.74
N LEU A 154 -11.95 8.38 14.46
CA LEU A 154 -11.43 7.54 13.37
C LEU A 154 -9.95 7.83 13.11
N LEU A 155 -9.56 9.11 13.14
CA LEU A 155 -8.16 9.52 12.96
C LEU A 155 -7.28 8.98 14.09
N GLU A 156 -7.71 9.19 15.33
CA GLU A 156 -7.07 8.64 16.53
C GLU A 156 -6.87 7.13 16.42
N TRP A 157 -7.94 6.39 16.14
CA TRP A 157 -7.87 4.95 15.97
C TRP A 157 -6.93 4.52 14.83
N ALA A 158 -6.97 5.23 13.70
CA ALA A 158 -6.11 4.90 12.56
C ALA A 158 -4.63 5.10 12.87
N PHE A 159 -4.29 6.19 13.57
CA PHE A 159 -2.93 6.46 14.03
C PHE A 159 -2.46 5.38 15.01
N ASP A 160 -3.24 5.13 16.06
CA ASP A 160 -2.91 4.15 17.10
C ASP A 160 -2.71 2.76 16.49
N ARG A 161 -3.59 2.37 15.56
CA ARG A 161 -3.53 1.05 14.91
C ARG A 161 -2.32 0.90 14.00
N VAL A 162 -1.98 1.93 13.23
CA VAL A 162 -0.80 1.91 12.36
C VAL A 162 0.48 1.91 13.19
N SER A 163 0.56 2.77 14.21
CA SER A 163 1.71 2.85 15.12
C SER A 163 1.95 1.52 15.84
N GLU A 164 0.89 0.90 16.37
CA GLU A 164 0.96 -0.43 17.00
C GLU A 164 1.48 -1.50 16.01
N SER A 165 0.98 -1.47 14.77
CA SER A 165 1.36 -2.45 13.75
C SER A 165 2.83 -2.31 13.34
N ILE A 166 3.34 -1.08 13.20
CA ILE A 166 4.75 -0.80 12.91
C ILE A 166 5.62 -1.18 14.12
N GLY A 167 5.21 -0.81 15.33
CA GLY A 167 5.94 -1.10 16.56
C GLY A 167 6.15 -2.59 16.80
N ARG A 168 5.16 -3.43 16.46
CA ARG A 168 5.30 -4.89 16.53
C ARG A 168 6.41 -5.43 15.62
N LEU A 169 6.64 -4.81 14.45
CA LEU A 169 7.72 -5.24 13.55
C LEU A 169 9.10 -4.75 14.01
N GLY A 170 9.18 -3.59 14.67
CA GLY A 170 10.46 -3.06 15.17
C GLY A 170 10.92 -3.66 16.51
N ALA A 171 10.02 -4.32 17.26
CA ALA A 171 10.32 -4.93 18.55
C ALA A 171 11.04 -6.28 18.47
N GLU A 172 11.13 -6.88 17.28
CA GLU A 172 11.71 -8.22 17.07
C GLU A 172 13.18 -8.17 16.59
N ASP A 173 13.71 -6.99 16.30
CA ASP A 173 15.12 -6.74 15.94
C ASP A 173 15.99 -6.27 17.13
N GLY A 174 15.46 -6.32 18.36
CA GLY A 174 16.09 -5.81 19.60
C GLY A 174 16.51 -6.87 20.61
#